data_AF-A0A7S4IM81-F1
#
_entry.id   AF-A0A7S4IM81-F1
#
_cell.length_a   1.000
_cell.length_b   1.000
_cell.length_c   1.000
_cell.angle_alpha   90.00
_cell.angle_beta   90.00
_cell.angle_gamma   90.00
#
_symmetry.space_group_name_H-M   'P 1'
#
loop_
_entity.id
_entity.type
_entity.pdbx_description
1 polymer ?
#
loop_
_entity_poly.entity_id
_entity_poly.type
_entity_poly.pdbx_seq_one_letter_code
_entity_poly.pdbx_strand_id
1 'polypeptide(L)'
;NISGRQPVFHMMGWHRVILDEGHELLAAKNQYFPQLISNYKWYVTGTAIPRGKHSLSAALEFLSCYPKKQCHTNNMEINIQTKLFHRAVKRSLYWRNTKQSVENQV
;
A
#
# COMPACT_ATOMS: atom_id res chain seq x y z
N ASN A 1 -20.63 -20.26 -15.29
CA ASN A 1 -19.79 -20.75 -14.17
C ASN A 1 -18.31 -20.64 -14.51
N ILE A 2 -17.65 -19.52 -14.19
CA ILE A 2 -16.18 -19.35 -14.28
C ILE A 2 -15.58 -19.40 -12.86
N SER A 3 -16.10 -20.31 -12.04
CA SER A 3 -15.72 -20.47 -10.63
C SER A 3 -14.55 -21.46 -10.53
N GLY A 4 -13.33 -20.98 -10.80
CA GLY A 4 -12.14 -21.81 -10.59
C GLY A 4 -10.83 -21.36 -11.26
N ARG A 5 -10.86 -20.36 -12.15
CA ARG A 5 -9.63 -19.86 -12.78
C ARG A 5 -9.07 -18.70 -11.96
N GLN A 6 -7.97 -18.94 -11.25
CA GLN A 6 -7.18 -17.86 -10.69
C GLN A 6 -6.51 -17.09 -11.85
N PRO A 7 -6.43 -15.75 -11.78
CA PRO A 7 -5.71 -14.99 -12.79
C PRO A 7 -4.25 -15.45 -12.83
N VAL A 8 -3.68 -15.53 -14.03
CA VAL A 8 -2.32 -16.07 -14.27
C VAL A 8 -1.26 -15.42 -13.37
N PHE A 9 -1.39 -14.11 -13.13
CA PHE A 9 -0.44 -13.36 -12.31
C PHE A 9 -0.46 -13.73 -10.82
N HIS A 10 -1.56 -14.31 -10.31
CA HIS A 10 -1.66 -14.79 -8.93
C HIS A 10 -1.00 -16.16 -8.73
N MET A 11 -0.73 -16.89 -9.82
CA MET A 11 -0.04 -18.17 -9.79
C MET A 11 1.49 -18.01 -9.77
N MET A 12 2.00 -16.80 -9.98
CA MET A 12 3.43 -16.49 -10.04
C MET A 12 3.89 -15.81 -8.74
N GLY A 13 5.04 -16.23 -8.23
CA GLY A 13 5.75 -15.53 -7.16
C GLY A 13 6.59 -14.39 -7.76
N TRP A 14 6.26 -13.15 -7.42
CA TRP A 14 6.96 -11.98 -7.93
C TRP A 14 8.13 -11.61 -7.02
N HIS A 15 9.28 -11.29 -7.61
CA HIS A 15 10.35 -10.69 -6.82
C HIS A 15 9.92 -9.31 -6.28
N ARG A 16 9.29 -8.49 -7.12
CA ARG A 16 8.82 -7.14 -6.76
C ARG A 16 7.51 -6.79 -7.48
N VAL A 17 6.63 -6.09 -6.78
CA VAL A 17 5.43 -5.44 -7.34
C VAL A 17 5.52 -3.94 -7.07
N ILE A 18 5.32 -3.13 -8.11
CA ILE A 18 5.34 -1.67 -8.03
C ILE A 18 3.96 -1.17 -8.48
N LEU A 19 3.30 -0.42 -7.62
CA LEU A 19 2.09 0.33 -7.98
C LEU A 19 2.48 1.78 -8.24
N ASP A 20 2.42 2.16 -9.50
CA ASP A 20 2.45 3.57 -9.90
C ASP A 20 1.05 4.17 -9.81
N GLU A 21 0.97 5.44 -9.43
CA GLU A 21 -0.26 6.13 -9.03
C GLU A 21 -1.20 5.27 -8.17
N GLY A 22 -0.63 4.57 -7.17
CA GLY A 22 -1.33 3.52 -6.43
C GLY A 22 -2.61 4.00 -5.73
N HIS A 23 -2.77 5.31 -5.53
CA HIS A 23 -3.97 5.90 -4.95
C HIS A 23 -5.22 5.69 -5.82
N GLU A 24 -5.08 5.62 -7.15
CA GLU A 24 -6.18 5.36 -8.08
C GLU A 24 -6.65 3.90 -8.00
N LEU A 25 -5.70 2.97 -7.99
CA LEU A 25 -5.97 1.53 -7.95
C LEU A 25 -6.66 1.11 -6.64
N LEU A 26 -6.25 1.70 -5.52
CA LEU A 26 -6.87 1.45 -4.22
C LEU A 26 -8.23 2.13 -4.09
N ALA A 27 -8.43 3.27 -4.75
CA ALA A 27 -9.71 3.98 -4.79
C ALA A 27 -10.82 3.20 -5.51
N ALA A 28 -10.45 2.33 -6.46
CA ALA A 28 -11.37 1.54 -7.28
C ALA A 28 -11.96 0.30 -6.57
N LYS A 29 -11.63 0.03 -5.29
CA LYS A 29 -12.01 -1.21 -4.58
C LYS A 29 -11.70 -2.49 -5.37
N ASN A 30 -10.66 -2.47 -6.20
CA ASN A 30 -10.25 -3.63 -7.00
C ASN A 30 -9.65 -4.69 -6.09
N GLN A 31 -10.45 -5.71 -5.76
CA GLN A 31 -10.09 -6.80 -4.84
C GLN A 31 -8.91 -7.67 -5.33
N TYR A 32 -8.50 -7.52 -6.59
CA TYR A 32 -7.57 -8.43 -7.25
C TYR A 32 -6.08 -8.09 -7.03
N PHE A 33 -5.71 -6.81 -6.92
CA PHE A 33 -4.31 -6.39 -6.84
C PHE A 33 -3.61 -6.58 -5.49
N PRO A 34 -4.25 -6.42 -4.31
CA PRO A 34 -3.54 -6.58 -3.04
C PRO A 34 -3.01 -7.99 -2.79
N GLN A 35 -3.44 -8.98 -3.59
CA GLN A 35 -3.20 -10.40 -3.38
C GLN A 35 -2.00 -10.99 -4.15
N LEU A 36 -1.28 -10.19 -4.96
CA LEU A 36 -0.08 -10.69 -5.65
C LEU A 36 1.00 -11.11 -4.65
N ILE A 37 1.46 -12.36 -4.77
CA ILE A 37 2.52 -12.94 -3.94
C ILE A 37 3.84 -12.27 -4.33
N SER A 38 4.50 -11.61 -3.39
CA SER A 38 5.76 -10.92 -3.67
C SER A 38 6.66 -10.75 -2.44
N ASN A 39 7.97 -10.67 -2.68
CA ASN A 39 8.97 -10.38 -1.63
C ASN A 39 9.02 -8.87 -1.30
N TYR A 40 8.87 -8.02 -2.33
CA TYR A 40 8.93 -6.57 -2.20
C TYR A 40 7.71 -5.91 -2.84
N LYS A 41 7.10 -4.94 -2.14
CA LYS A 41 5.97 -4.16 -2.63
C LYS A 41 6.26 -2.67 -2.49
N TRP A 42 6.09 -1.93 -3.56
CA TRP A 42 6.35 -0.49 -3.62
C TRP A 42 5.06 0.22 -3.98
N TYR A 43 4.70 1.20 -3.17
CA TYR A 43 3.54 2.07 -3.39
C TYR A 43 4.06 3.46 -3.72
N VAL A 44 3.86 3.88 -4.97
CA VAL A 44 4.36 5.14 -5.52
C VAL A 44 3.15 5.98 -5.94
N THR A 45 3.12 7.25 -5.52
CA THR A 45 2.03 8.18 -5.83
C THR A 45 2.43 9.61 -5.52
N GLY A 46 1.98 10.56 -6.35
CA GLY A 46 2.09 12.00 -6.05
C GLY A 46 1.11 12.48 -4.98
N THR A 47 0.03 11.74 -4.75
CA THR A 47 -1.05 12.05 -3.81
C THR A 47 -1.27 10.86 -2.89
N ALA A 48 -0.49 10.76 -1.81
CA ALA A 48 -0.50 9.58 -0.95
C ALA A 48 -1.85 9.29 -0.27
N ILE A 49 -2.61 10.34 0.09
CA ILE A 49 -3.78 10.23 0.98
C ILE A 49 -4.96 11.09 0.49
N PRO A 50 -5.50 10.87 -0.73
CA PRO A 50 -6.56 11.70 -1.29
C PRO A 50 -7.89 11.55 -0.54
N ARG A 51 -8.12 10.41 0.15
CA ARG A 51 -9.35 10.14 0.91
C ARG A 51 -9.09 9.95 2.41
N GLY A 52 -8.05 10.59 2.95
CA GLY A 52 -7.70 10.48 4.38
C GLY A 52 -7.41 9.05 4.81
N LYS A 53 -7.96 8.65 5.97
CA LYS A 53 -7.69 7.35 6.62
C LYS A 53 -7.93 6.14 5.72
N HIS A 54 -8.90 6.19 4.79
CA HIS A 54 -9.20 5.07 3.90
C HIS A 54 -8.07 4.78 2.91
N SER A 55 -7.50 5.82 2.29
CA SER A 55 -6.36 5.66 1.37
C SER A 55 -5.13 5.11 2.10
N LEU A 56 -4.89 5.60 3.32
CA LEU A 56 -3.79 5.13 4.16
C LEU A 56 -3.94 3.65 4.53
N SER A 57 -5.15 3.24 4.95
CA SER A 57 -5.43 1.84 5.30
C SER A 57 -5.21 0.91 4.12
N ALA A 58 -5.70 1.28 2.94
CA ALA A 58 -5.57 0.47 1.74
C ALA A 58 -4.10 0.35 1.29
N ALA A 59 -3.32 1.44 1.39
CA ALA A 59 -1.89 1.41 1.05
C ALA A 59 -1.11 0.48 1.99
N LEU A 60 -1.41 0.52 3.29
CA LEU A 60 -0.80 -0.34 4.30
C LEU A 60 -1.19 -1.81 4.16
N GLU A 61 -2.44 -2.08 3.77
CA GLU A 61 -2.90 -3.42 3.42
C GLU A 61 -2.12 -3.98 2.22
N PHE A 62 -1.99 -3.21 1.14
CA PHE A 62 -1.19 -3.59 -0.02
C PHE A 62 0.25 -3.92 0.39
N LEU A 63 0.91 -3.00 1.11
CA LEU A 63 2.29 -3.16 1.61
C LEU A 63 2.43 -4.29 2.64
N SER A 64 1.33 -4.92 3.06
CA SER A 64 1.33 -6.00 4.06
C SER A 64 1.98 -5.57 5.38
N CYS A 65 1.82 -4.29 5.74
CA CYS A 65 2.32 -3.71 6.98
C CYS A 65 1.41 -3.98 8.19
N TYR A 66 0.27 -4.64 7.98
CA TYR A 66 -0.60 -5.15 9.04
C TYR A 66 -0.36 -6.64 9.26
N PRO A 67 -0.38 -7.12 10.52
CA PRO A 67 -0.45 -8.55 10.77
C PRO A 67 -1.75 -9.10 10.15
N LYS A 68 -1.64 -10.14 9.31
CA LYS A 68 -2.75 -10.77 8.54
C LYS A 68 -3.90 -11.33 9.39
N LYS A 69 -3.85 -11.17 10.71
CA LYS A 69 -4.89 -11.58 11.67
C LYS A 69 -4.94 -10.56 12.79
N GLN A 70 -5.82 -9.57 12.68
CA GLN A 70 -6.50 -9.06 13.87
C GLN A 70 -7.87 -8.50 13.46
N CYS A 71 -8.87 -9.17 14.02
CA CYS A 71 -10.29 -8.92 13.94
C CYS A 71 -10.65 -7.47 14.26
N HIS A 72 -11.81 -7.08 13.76
CA HIS A 72 -12.59 -5.99 14.33
C HIS A 72 -12.66 -6.08 15.86
N THR A 73 -11.92 -5.27 16.62
CA THR A 73 -12.32 -4.85 17.97
C THR A 73 -11.38 -3.80 18.60
N ASN A 74 -11.99 -2.69 19.05
CA ASN A 74 -11.57 -1.75 20.08
C ASN A 74 -10.38 -0.77 19.85
N ASN A 75 -10.63 0.47 20.28
CA ASN A 75 -9.80 1.67 20.20
C ASN A 75 -8.36 1.56 20.79
N MET A 76 -8.03 0.47 21.47
CA MET A 76 -6.70 0.23 22.06
C MET A 76 -5.68 -0.25 21.01
N GLU A 77 -6.12 -0.94 19.94
CA GLU A 77 -5.26 -1.42 18.86
C GLU A 77 -4.68 -0.29 18.00
N ILE A 78 -5.40 0.84 17.88
CA ILE A 78 -4.97 2.01 17.11
C ILE A 78 -3.60 2.50 17.62
N ASN A 79 -3.36 2.45 18.93
CA ASN A 79 -2.11 2.94 19.52
C ASN A 79 -0.90 2.06 19.20
N ILE A 80 -1.08 0.73 19.14
CA ILE A 80 -0.04 -0.23 18.78
C ILE A 80 0.22 -0.18 17.27
N GLN A 81 -0.84 -0.12 16.47
CA GLN A 81 -0.76 0.03 15.01
C GLN A 81 -0.07 1.35 14.62
N THR A 82 -0.35 2.45 15.32
CA THR A 82 0.29 3.75 15.07
C THR A 82 1.79 3.72 15.44
N LYS A 83 2.17 3.02 16.52
CA LYS A 83 3.58 2.85 16.91
C LYS A 83 4.35 1.94 15.94
N LEU A 84 3.74 0.84 15.50
CA LEU A 84 4.32 -0.06 14.49
C LEU A 84 4.42 0.63 13.13
N PHE A 85 3.39 1.37 12.73
CA PHE A 85 3.40 2.26 11.58
C PHE A 85 4.56 3.25 11.68
N HIS A 86 4.72 3.95 12.80
CA HIS A 86 5.80 4.91 12.97
C HIS A 86 7.21 4.30 12.85
N ARG A 87 7.42 3.07 13.32
CA ARG A 87 8.73 2.40 13.21
C ARG A 87 8.98 1.81 11.81
N ALA A 88 7.99 1.14 11.23
CA ALA A 88 8.14 0.44 9.97
C ALA A 88 8.06 1.40 8.77
N VAL A 89 7.08 2.30 8.79
CA VAL A 89 6.82 3.22 7.67
C VAL A 89 7.85 4.34 7.61
N LYS A 90 8.27 4.94 8.73
CA LYS A 90 9.29 6.02 8.68
C LYS A 90 10.61 5.59 8.03
N ARG A 91 11.01 4.34 8.19
CA ARG A 91 12.24 3.80 7.58
C ARG A 91 12.06 3.39 6.11
N SER A 92 10.83 3.15 5.70
CA SER A 92 10.48 2.63 4.38
C SER A 92 9.80 3.67 3.48
N LEU A 93 9.48 4.84 4.04
CA LEU A 93 8.86 5.96 3.36
C LEU A 93 9.95 6.90 2.84
N TYR A 94 9.96 7.06 1.52
CA TYR A 94 10.70 8.11 0.87
C TYR A 94 9.72 9.21 0.42
N TRP A 95 9.94 10.44 0.88
CA TRP A 95 9.17 11.61 0.49
C TRP A 95 10.13 12.69 0.00
N ARG A 96 9.88 13.24 -1.18
CA ARG A 96 10.61 14.38 -1.73
C ARG A 96 9.62 15.46 -2.14
N ASN A 97 9.90 16.71 -1.76
CA ASN A 97 9.16 17.85 -2.31
C ASN A 97 9.73 18.19 -3.69
N THR A 98 8.97 17.90 -4.74
CA THR A 98 9.41 18.13 -6.12
C THR A 98 9.38 19.61 -6.50
N LYS A 99 8.59 20.45 -5.81
CA LYS A 99 8.47 21.88 -6.13
C LYS A 99 9.74 22.69 -5.86
N GLN A 100 10.54 22.29 -4.86
CA GLN A 100 11.81 22.98 -4.52
C GLN A 100 12.98 22.56 -5.42
N SER A 101 12.92 21.41 -6.09
CA SER A 101 14.04 20.92 -6.89
C SER A 101 14.04 21.37 -8.35
N VAL A 102 13.01 22.10 -8.78
CA VAL A 102 12.91 22.61 -10.17
C VAL A 102 13.60 23.97 -10.32
N GLU A 103 13.78 24.72 -9.24
CA GLU A 103 14.43 26.05 -9.28
C GLU A 103 15.89 26.01 -9.76
N ASN A 104 16.56 24.84 -9.66
CA ASN A 104 17.94 24.65 -10.08
C ASN A 104 18.09 23.77 -11.33
N GLN A 105 17.02 23.60 -12.12
CA GLN A 105 17.06 22.91 -13.41
C GLN A 105 16.88 23.95 -14.53
N VAL A 106 17.97 24.67 -14.84
CA VAL A 106 18.13 25.50 -16.05
C VAL A 106 19.32 24.97 -16.82
#